data_AF-A0A7Z9GDY3-F1
#
_entry.id   AF-A0A7Z9GDY3-F1
#
_cell.length_a   1.000
_cell.length_b   1.000
_cell.length_c   1.000
_cell.angle_alpha   90.00
_cell.angle_beta   90.00
_cell.angle_gamma   90.00
#
_symmetry.space_group_name_H-M   'P 1'
#
loop_
_entity.id
_entity.type
_entity.pdbx_description
1 polymer ?
#
loop_
_entity_poly.entity_id
_entity_poly.type
_entity_poly.pdbx_seq_one_letter_code
_entity_poly.pdbx_strand_id
1 'polypeptide(L)'
;MTYTKVILVVVFLSTAAFAKAQDNLSPEKVVELTELHQSIRGTYQIQLDGIRKQIALTLSMVEQIDAARSETEITFLPYGAQIRILILPRQTIRAKDFKHIKSVSHKYTNEPAY
;
A
#
# COMPACT_ATOMS: atom_id res chain seq x y z
N MET A 1 -47.55 30.64 15.00
CA MET A 1 -46.26 30.90 14.33
C MET A 1 -45.25 31.20 15.42
N THR A 2 -44.52 30.18 15.91
CA THR A 2 -43.47 30.37 16.94
C THR A 2 -42.65 29.08 17.06
N TYR A 3 -41.65 28.93 16.19
CA TYR A 3 -40.57 27.97 16.38
C TYR A 3 -39.27 28.75 16.23
N THR A 4 -38.87 29.40 17.31
CA THR A 4 -37.57 30.06 17.38
C THR A 4 -36.97 29.65 18.71
N LYS A 5 -35.71 29.19 18.65
CA LYS A 5 -34.82 28.86 19.78
C LYS A 5 -34.69 27.38 20.16
N VAL A 6 -34.42 26.46 19.22
CA VAL A 6 -33.63 25.25 19.54
C VAL A 6 -32.79 24.82 18.32
N ILE A 7 -31.94 25.71 17.78
CA ILE A 7 -30.97 25.32 16.74
C ILE A 7 -29.65 26.03 17.04
N LEU A 8 -29.01 25.70 18.17
CA LEU A 8 -27.65 26.22 18.43
C LEU A 8 -26.79 25.37 19.37
N VAL A 9 -27.11 24.08 19.54
CA VAL A 9 -26.28 23.18 20.39
C VAL A 9 -25.78 21.94 19.63
N VAL A 10 -26.32 21.61 18.46
CA VAL A 10 -25.93 20.38 17.75
C VAL A 10 -24.69 20.56 16.84
N VAL A 11 -24.27 21.78 16.55
CA VAL A 11 -23.15 22.04 15.62
C VAL A 11 -21.77 21.94 16.28
N PHE A 12 -21.69 21.90 17.62
CA PHE A 12 -20.40 21.92 18.34
C PHE A 12 -19.82 20.54 18.68
N LEU A 13 -20.56 19.44 18.46
CA LEU A 13 -20.12 18.08 18.78
C LEU A 13 -19.50 17.31 17.60
N SER A 14 -19.59 17.84 16.38
CA SER A 14 -19.11 17.16 15.17
C SER A 14 -17.66 17.51 14.78
N THR A 15 -16.97 18.40 15.50
CA THR A 15 -15.58 18.81 15.18
C THR A 15 -14.51 17.95 15.83
N ALA A 16 -14.85 17.09 16.81
CA ALA A 16 -13.87 16.22 17.48
C ALA A 16 -13.54 14.93 16.71
N ALA A 17 -14.27 14.60 15.64
CA ALA A 17 -14.08 13.35 14.90
C ALA A 17 -12.98 13.40 13.82
N PHE A 18 -12.37 14.58 13.57
CA PHE A 18 -11.38 14.76 12.51
C PHE A 18 -9.91 14.79 13.00
N ALA A 19 -9.63 14.30 14.21
CA ALA A 19 -8.27 14.16 14.74
C ALA A 19 -7.64 12.77 14.44
N LYS A 20 -7.89 12.20 13.26
CA LYS A 20 -7.14 11.03 12.76
C LYS A 20 -6.21 11.45 11.63
N ALA A 21 -5.21 12.26 11.97
CA ALA A 21 -4.13 12.58 11.05
C ALA A 21 -2.82 12.40 11.81
N GLN A 22 -2.00 11.46 11.32
CA GLN A 22 -0.64 11.13 11.75
C GLN A 22 -0.51 10.07 12.86
N ASP A 23 -1.03 8.87 12.63
CA ASP A 23 -0.52 7.68 13.33
C ASP A 23 0.88 7.38 12.81
N ASN A 24 1.90 7.86 13.53
CA ASN A 24 3.23 7.27 13.42
C ASN A 24 3.11 5.81 13.83
N LEU A 25 3.52 4.89 12.94
CA LEU A 25 3.50 3.46 13.23
C LEU A 25 4.29 3.18 14.50
N SER A 26 3.75 2.33 15.38
CA SER A 26 4.50 1.87 16.55
C SER A 26 5.75 1.09 16.10
N PRO A 27 6.82 1.05 16.90
CA PRO A 27 8.02 0.29 16.57
C PRO A 27 7.73 -1.19 16.26
N GLU A 28 6.83 -1.81 17.03
CA GLU A 28 6.40 -3.19 16.84
C GLU A 28 5.72 -3.36 15.48
N LYS A 29 4.86 -2.40 15.12
CA LYS A 29 4.18 -2.44 13.83
C LYS A 29 5.13 -2.26 12.65
N VAL A 30 6.17 -1.44 12.81
CA VAL A 30 7.22 -1.30 11.79
C VAL A 30 7.97 -2.63 11.60
N VAL A 31 8.29 -3.33 12.68
CA VAL A 31 8.93 -4.66 12.60
C VAL A 31 8.04 -5.65 11.88
N GLU A 32 6.78 -5.79 12.31
CA GLU A 32 5.79 -6.69 11.70
C GLU A 32 5.64 -6.45 10.19
N LEU A 33 5.48 -5.18 9.80
CA LEU A 33 5.34 -4.80 8.39
C LEU A 33 6.63 -5.03 7.59
N THR A 34 7.79 -4.89 8.23
CA THR A 34 9.08 -5.17 7.59
C THR A 34 9.25 -6.67 7.34
N GLU A 35 8.89 -7.51 8.31
CA GLU A 35 8.91 -8.97 8.16
C GLU A 35 7.92 -9.44 7.10
N LEU A 36 6.69 -8.90 7.14
CA LEU A 36 5.69 -9.15 6.10
C LEU A 36 6.24 -8.77 4.72
N HIS A 37 6.84 -7.58 4.59
CA HIS A 37 7.42 -7.13 3.34
C HIS A 37 8.50 -8.08 2.82
N GLN A 38 9.38 -8.59 3.68
CA GLN A 38 10.35 -9.60 3.26
C GLN A 38 9.67 -10.88 2.78
N SER A 39 8.63 -11.35 3.49
CA SER A 39 7.93 -12.59 3.15
C SER A 39 7.20 -12.54 1.81
N ILE A 40 6.60 -11.40 1.47
CA ILE A 40 5.84 -11.23 0.22
C ILE A 40 6.68 -10.64 -0.91
N ARG A 41 7.97 -10.37 -0.68
CA ARG A 41 8.84 -9.78 -1.70
C ARG A 41 8.94 -10.70 -2.92
N GLY A 42 8.76 -10.13 -4.11
CA GLY A 42 8.81 -10.89 -5.37
C GLY A 42 7.57 -11.74 -5.65
N THR A 43 6.48 -11.52 -4.92
CA THR A 43 5.17 -12.17 -5.15
C THR A 43 4.12 -11.22 -5.74
N TYR A 44 4.55 -10.00 -6.06
CA TYR A 44 3.77 -8.94 -6.69
C TYR A 44 4.68 -8.12 -7.60
N GLN A 45 4.08 -7.39 -8.54
CA GLN A 45 4.78 -6.52 -9.48
C GLN A 45 4.16 -5.13 -9.48
N ILE A 46 5.00 -4.11 -9.37
CA ILE A 46 4.59 -2.71 -9.58
C ILE A 46 4.66 -2.45 -11.08
N GLN A 47 3.55 -2.04 -11.67
CA GLN A 47 3.42 -1.72 -13.08
C GLN A 47 3.16 -0.22 -13.23
N LEU A 48 3.99 0.43 -14.03
CA LEU A 48 3.88 1.85 -14.35
C LEU A 48 3.32 1.99 -15.76
N ASP A 49 2.32 2.86 -15.91
CA ASP A 49 1.71 3.18 -17.21
C ASP A 49 2.13 4.57 -17.67
N GLY A 50 2.76 4.66 -18.84
CA GLY A 50 3.17 5.92 -19.45
C GLY A 50 4.22 6.74 -18.69
N ILE A 51 4.81 6.21 -17.61
CA ILE A 51 5.80 6.93 -16.78
C ILE A 51 7.06 6.11 -16.49
N ARG A 52 8.18 6.82 -16.34
CA ARG A 52 9.45 6.28 -15.84
C ARG A 52 9.80 6.97 -14.54
N LYS A 53 9.34 6.40 -13.42
CA LYS A 53 9.56 6.95 -12.08
C LYS A 53 10.02 5.85 -11.12
N GLN A 54 10.91 6.19 -10.22
CA GLN A 54 11.23 5.33 -9.08
C GLN A 54 10.09 5.42 -8.06
N ILE A 55 9.56 4.25 -7.67
CA ILE A 55 8.45 4.16 -6.71
C ILE A 55 8.99 3.56 -5.42
N ALA A 56 8.76 4.27 -4.32
CA ALA A 56 8.83 3.71 -2.98
C ALA A 56 7.41 3.33 -2.55
N LEU A 57 7.21 2.08 -2.15
CA LEU A 57 5.98 1.65 -1.51
C LEU A 57 6.01 2.05 -0.04
N THR A 58 4.89 2.56 0.47
CA THR A 58 4.73 2.75 1.92
C THR A 58 4.64 1.39 2.61
N LEU A 59 5.11 1.29 3.86
CA LEU A 59 4.99 0.07 4.66
C LEU A 59 3.54 -0.40 4.80
N SER A 60 2.59 0.53 4.93
CA SER A 60 1.14 0.23 4.95
C SER A 60 0.61 -0.40 3.66
N MET A 61 1.29 -0.22 2.53
CA MET A 61 0.87 -0.85 1.27
C MET A 61 1.14 -2.36 1.27
N VAL A 62 2.11 -2.81 2.07
CA VAL A 62 2.46 -4.24 2.19
C VAL A 62 1.27 -5.03 2.75
N GLU A 63 0.59 -4.50 3.76
CA GLU A 63 -0.64 -5.08 4.30
C GLU A 63 -1.76 -5.13 3.27
N GLN A 64 -1.96 -4.04 2.53
CA GLN A 64 -3.00 -3.99 1.50
C GLN A 64 -2.76 -5.03 0.40
N ILE A 65 -1.50 -5.26 0.03
CA ILE A 65 -1.13 -6.30 -0.94
C ILE A 65 -1.47 -7.70 -0.41
N ASP A 66 -1.12 -8.00 0.84
CA ASP A 66 -1.38 -9.32 1.41
C ASP A 66 -2.88 -9.55 1.63
N ALA A 67 -3.60 -8.55 2.13
CA ALA A 67 -5.04 -8.60 2.36
C ALA A 67 -5.83 -8.75 1.05
N ALA A 68 -5.42 -8.05 -0.01
CA ALA A 68 -6.08 -8.13 -1.32
C ALA A 68 -5.79 -9.43 -2.09
N ARG A 69 -4.83 -10.25 -1.63
CA ARG A 69 -4.41 -11.44 -2.36
C ARG A 69 -5.52 -12.50 -2.39
N SER A 70 -5.95 -12.86 -3.59
CA SER A 70 -6.86 -14.00 -3.82
C SER A 70 -6.12 -15.34 -3.73
N GLU A 71 -6.85 -16.42 -3.46
CA GLU A 71 -6.30 -17.78 -3.51
C GLU A 71 -5.94 -18.21 -4.93
N THR A 72 -6.75 -17.82 -5.91
CA THR A 72 -6.71 -18.39 -7.28
C THR A 72 -6.58 -17.34 -8.37
N GLU A 73 -6.96 -16.09 -8.12
CA GLU A 73 -7.01 -15.04 -9.14
C GLU A 73 -5.90 -14.00 -9.00
N ILE A 74 -5.43 -13.48 -10.13
CA ILE A 74 -4.55 -12.31 -10.13
C ILE A 74 -5.37 -11.09 -9.71
N THR A 75 -4.88 -10.37 -8.71
CA THR A 75 -5.54 -9.13 -8.22
C THR A 75 -4.75 -7.92 -8.67
N PHE A 76 -5.44 -6.86 -9.06
CA PHE A 76 -4.84 -5.57 -9.41
C PHE A 76 -5.25 -4.51 -8.40
N LEU A 77 -4.27 -3.96 -7.69
CA LEU A 77 -4.48 -2.88 -6.72
C LEU A 77 -4.00 -1.54 -7.32
N PRO A 78 -4.88 -0.52 -7.48
CA PRO A 78 -4.44 0.79 -7.95
C PRO A 78 -3.56 1.50 -6.92
N TYR A 79 -2.48 2.16 -7.36
CA TYR A 79 -1.57 2.94 -6.50
C TYR A 79 -1.32 4.34 -7.09
N GLY A 80 -2.39 5.12 -7.20
CA GLY A 80 -2.38 6.38 -7.95
C GLY A 80 -2.77 6.19 -9.41
N ALA A 81 -2.77 7.28 -10.19
CA ALA A 81 -3.39 7.30 -11.52
C ALA A 81 -2.69 6.44 -12.58
N GLN A 82 -1.37 6.26 -12.47
CA GLN A 82 -0.52 5.63 -13.49
C GLN A 82 0.26 4.43 -12.96
N ILE A 83 -0.13 3.92 -11.80
CA ILE A 83 0.56 2.81 -11.15
C ILE A 83 -0.48 1.81 -10.69
N ARG A 84 -0.22 0.54 -10.99
CA ARG A 84 -0.99 -0.59 -10.48
C ARG A 84 -0.05 -1.65 -9.93
N ILE A 85 -0.50 -2.34 -8.90
CA ILE A 85 0.22 -3.45 -8.29
C ILE A 85 -0.49 -4.73 -8.73
N LEU A 86 0.19 -5.53 -9.53
CA LEU A 86 -0.25 -6.87 -9.89
C LEU A 86 0.15 -7.81 -8.75
N ILE A 87 -0.82 -8.50 -8.17
CA ILE A 87 -0.65 -9.41 -7.04
C ILE A 87 -0.92 -10.82 -7.54
N LEU A 88 0.07 -11.70 -7.42
CA LEU A 88 -0.10 -13.11 -7.79
C LEU A 88 -0.95 -13.86 -6.76
N PRO A 89 -1.77 -14.84 -7.17
CA PRO A 89 -2.59 -15.59 -6.22
C PRO A 89 -1.78 -16.50 -5.31
N ARG A 90 -2.34 -16.87 -4.15
CA ARG A 90 -1.65 -17.74 -3.17
C ARG A 90 -1.26 -19.08 -3.77
N GLN A 91 -2.12 -19.68 -4.58
CA GLN A 91 -1.83 -20.96 -5.22
C GLN A 91 -0.60 -20.89 -6.13
N THR A 92 -0.43 -19.79 -6.88
CA THR A 92 0.74 -19.59 -7.75
C THR A 92 2.02 -19.47 -6.95
N ILE A 93 2.02 -18.69 -5.87
CA ILE A 93 3.25 -18.43 -5.10
C ILE A 93 3.64 -19.60 -4.18
N ARG A 94 2.69 -20.49 -3.88
CA ARG A 94 2.93 -21.75 -3.13
C ARG A 94 3.34 -22.92 -4.04
N ALA A 95 3.32 -22.75 -5.36
CA ALA A 95 3.75 -23.78 -6.29
C ALA A 95 5.24 -24.12 -6.06
N LYS A 96 5.58 -25.41 -6.17
CA LYS A 96 6.94 -25.92 -5.86
C LYS A 96 8.03 -25.28 -6.74
N ASP A 97 7.68 -24.87 -7.94
CA ASP A 97 8.54 -24.27 -8.96
C ASP A 97 8.35 -22.75 -9.08
N PHE A 98 7.66 -22.12 -8.12
CA PHE A 98 7.46 -20.69 -8.11
C PHE A 98 8.81 -19.95 -8.10
N LYS A 99 8.97 -19.03 -9.05
CA LYS A 99 10.13 -18.15 -9.14
C LYS A 99 9.70 -16.74 -8.75
N HIS A 100 10.33 -16.21 -7.70
CA HIS A 100 10.10 -14.83 -7.28
C HIS A 100 10.37 -13.86 -8.43
N ILE A 101 9.46 -12.91 -8.60
CA ILE A 101 9.60 -11.80 -9.53
C ILE A 101 10.80 -10.97 -9.10
N LYS A 102 11.75 -10.78 -10.03
CA LYS A 102 12.93 -9.97 -9.77
C LYS A 102 12.52 -8.53 -9.48
N SER A 103 12.94 -8.01 -8.34
CA SER A 103 12.85 -6.59 -8.04
C SER A 103 13.77 -5.83 -9.00
N VAL A 104 13.20 -5.07 -9.94
CA VAL A 104 13.99 -4.17 -10.79
C VAL A 104 14.33 -2.92 -9.96
N SER A 105 15.46 -2.98 -9.27
CA SER A 105 16.05 -1.83 -8.58
C SER A 105 17.10 -1.22 -9.49
N HIS A 106 16.79 -0.11 -10.16
CA HIS A 106 17.82 0.71 -10.79
C HIS A 106 18.60 1.42 -9.67
N LYS A 107 19.85 1.01 -9.44
CA LYS A 107 20.80 1.83 -8.67
C LYS A 107 21.32 2.90 -9.63
N TYR A 108 20.85 4.13 -9.49
CA TYR A 108 21.56 5.27 -10.05
C TYR A 108 22.80 5.47 -9.19
N THR A 109 23.94 4.95 -9.64
CA THR A 109 25.23 5.37 -9.12
C THR A 109 25.59 6.68 -9.82
N ASN A 110 26.08 7.66 -9.05
CA ASN A 110 26.66 8.89 -9.58
C ASN A 110 28.12 8.69 -10.03
N GLU A 111 28.64 7.45 -9.98
CA GLU A 111 29.99 7.16 -10.45
C GLU A 111 30.02 7.22 -11.98
N PRO A 112 30.92 8.02 -12.58
CA PRO A 112 31.10 8.03 -14.02
C PRO A 112 31.55 6.62 -14.47
N ALA A 113 30.95 6.12 -15.53
CA ALA A 113 31.46 4.94 -16.21
C ALA A 113 32.84 5.30 -16.80
N TYR A 114 33.90 4.76 -16.19
CA TYR A 114 35.26 4.81 -16.73
C TYR A 114 35.45 3.75 -17.82
#